data_AF-A0A5C8UHI7-F1
#
_entry.id   AF-A0A5C8UHI7-F1
#
_cell.length_a   1.000
_cell.length_b   1.000
_cell.length_c   1.000
_cell.angle_alpha   90.00
_cell.angle_beta   90.00
_cell.angle_gamma   90.00
#
_symmetry.space_group_name_H-M   'P 1'
#
loop_
_entity.id
_entity.type
_entity.pdbx_description
1 polymer ?
#
loop_
_entity_poly.entity_id
_entity_poly.type
_entity_poly.pdbx_seq_one_letter_code
_entity_poly.pdbx_strand_id
1 'polypeptide(L)'
;AKLSGKDMVIPMNTGTGAVESGIKVARAWGYRVKGVGPGNANISVAEGSFHGRTIPVVGCSSDPVARRGFGPFTPGFRSVPYGDAAGLEAAIDENTVAVLIEPIQGE
;
A
#
# COMPACT_ATOMS: atom_id res chain seq x y z
N ALA A 1 -16.17 -15.20 -0.93
CA ALA A 1 -16.99 -14.27 -1.74
C ALA A 1 -18.17 -13.71 -0.93
N LYS A 2 -19.18 -14.53 -0.58
CA LYS A 2 -20.42 -14.07 0.08
C LYS A 2 -20.20 -13.25 1.37
N LEU A 3 -19.32 -13.69 2.27
CA LEU A 3 -19.07 -12.99 3.55
C LEU A 3 -18.54 -11.56 3.36
N SER A 4 -17.63 -11.36 2.40
CA SER A 4 -17.02 -10.05 2.12
C SER A 4 -17.76 -9.24 1.05
N GLY A 5 -18.83 -9.79 0.46
CA GLY A 5 -19.56 -9.15 -0.65
C GLY A 5 -18.69 -8.84 -1.87
N LYS A 6 -17.72 -9.71 -2.21
CA LYS A 6 -16.83 -9.55 -3.37
C LYS A 6 -17.04 -10.62 -4.43
N ASP A 7 -16.87 -10.24 -5.70
CA ASP A 7 -17.04 -11.12 -6.86
C ASP A 7 -15.94 -12.18 -6.97
N MET A 8 -14.71 -11.83 -6.62
CA MET A 8 -13.54 -12.71 -6.69
C MET A 8 -12.74 -12.71 -5.39
N VAL A 9 -12.02 -13.82 -5.14
CA VAL A 9 -11.14 -14.00 -3.99
C VAL A 9 -9.82 -14.59 -4.47
N ILE A 10 -8.71 -14.02 -3.99
CA ILE A 10 -7.35 -14.53 -4.26
C ILE A 10 -6.77 -15.00 -2.92
N PRO A 11 -6.68 -16.32 -2.67
CA PRO A 11 -6.10 -16.83 -1.43
C PRO A 11 -4.58 -16.69 -1.43
N MET A 12 -4.02 -16.33 -0.27
CA MET A 12 -2.58 -16.26 0.00
C MET A 12 -2.27 -16.94 1.34
N ASN A 13 -1.01 -17.30 1.58
CA ASN A 13 -0.60 -18.02 2.78
C ASN A 13 -0.37 -17.13 4.01
N THR A 14 0.02 -15.88 3.81
CA THR A 14 0.39 -14.93 4.88
C THR A 14 -0.27 -13.58 4.68
N GLY A 15 -0.39 -12.79 5.75
CA GLY A 15 -0.87 -11.41 5.68
C GLY A 15 -0.04 -10.56 4.71
N THR A 16 1.30 -10.65 4.80
CA THR A 16 2.22 -9.99 3.87
C THR A 16 1.96 -10.40 2.41
N GLY A 17 1.69 -11.69 2.16
CA GLY A 17 1.35 -12.18 0.82
C GLY A 17 0.04 -11.60 0.29
N ALA A 18 -0.96 -11.39 1.16
CA ALA A 18 -2.20 -10.72 0.81
C ALA A 18 -1.99 -9.23 0.49
N VAL A 19 -1.17 -8.52 1.29
CA VAL A 19 -0.81 -7.11 1.04
C VAL A 19 -0.07 -6.95 -0.29
N GLU A 20 0.97 -7.76 -0.53
CA GLU A 20 1.73 -7.74 -1.79
C GLU A 20 0.82 -8.01 -3.00
N SER A 21 -0.13 -8.93 -2.86
CA SER A 21 -1.14 -9.18 -3.89
C SER A 21 -2.04 -7.96 -4.12
N GLY A 22 -2.49 -7.28 -3.06
CA GLY A 22 -3.26 -6.03 -3.16
C GLY A 22 -2.48 -4.92 -3.87
N ILE A 23 -1.21 -4.72 -3.51
CA ILE A 23 -0.31 -3.75 -4.16
C ILE A 23 -0.16 -4.06 -5.66
N LYS A 24 0.04 -5.34 -6.01
CA LYS A 24 0.16 -5.77 -7.42
C LYS A 24 -1.13 -5.52 -8.19
N VAL A 25 -2.29 -5.84 -7.61
CA VAL A 25 -3.59 -5.60 -8.23
C VAL A 25 -3.82 -4.10 -8.45
N ALA A 26 -3.55 -3.26 -7.45
CA ALA A 26 -3.69 -1.81 -7.55
C ALA A 26 -2.79 -1.22 -8.64
N ARG A 27 -1.51 -1.59 -8.67
CA ARG A 27 -0.58 -1.14 -9.72
C ARG A 27 -0.99 -1.63 -11.11
N ALA A 28 -1.35 -2.90 -11.26
CA ALA A 28 -1.80 -3.45 -12.52
C ALA A 28 -3.07 -2.76 -13.03
N TRP A 29 -4.02 -2.48 -12.15
CA TRP A 29 -5.22 -1.69 -12.47
C TRP A 29 -4.86 -0.25 -12.86
N GLY A 30 -3.96 0.40 -12.12
CA GLY A 30 -3.49 1.75 -12.43
C GLY A 30 -2.94 1.87 -13.85
N TYR A 31 -2.11 0.92 -14.27
CA TYR A 31 -1.53 0.92 -15.61
C TYR A 31 -2.54 0.50 -16.70
N ARG A 32 -3.32 -0.56 -16.46
CA ARG A 32 -4.16 -1.18 -17.50
C ARG A 32 -5.53 -0.53 -17.66
N VAL A 33 -6.04 0.12 -16.61
CA VAL A 33 -7.41 0.64 -16.56
C VAL A 33 -7.42 2.15 -16.29
N LYS A 34 -6.71 2.63 -15.25
CA LYS A 34 -6.66 4.08 -14.96
C LYS A 34 -5.84 4.85 -16.02
N GLY A 35 -4.86 4.20 -16.65
CA GLY A 35 -4.00 4.81 -17.67
C GLY A 35 -2.80 5.57 -17.09
N VAL A 36 -2.36 5.25 -15.88
CA VAL A 36 -1.16 5.84 -15.26
C VAL A 36 0.07 5.52 -16.13
N GLY A 37 0.96 6.51 -16.32
CA GLY A 37 2.18 6.33 -17.09
C GLY A 37 3.10 5.24 -16.48
N PRO A 38 3.83 4.44 -17.28
CA PRO A 38 4.70 3.39 -16.77
C PRO A 38 5.68 3.91 -15.71
N GLY A 39 5.69 3.27 -14.53
CA GLY A 39 6.58 3.65 -13.42
C GLY A 39 6.07 4.78 -12.53
N ASN A 40 4.97 5.46 -12.89
CA ASN A 40 4.47 6.63 -12.15
C ASN A 40 3.49 6.28 -11.02
N ALA A 41 2.98 5.04 -10.95
CA ALA A 41 1.97 4.66 -9.97
C ALA A 41 2.45 4.86 -8.53
N ASN A 42 1.67 5.59 -7.74
CA ASN A 42 1.92 5.80 -6.31
C ASN A 42 0.80 5.23 -5.44
N ILE A 43 1.16 4.82 -4.22
CA ILE A 43 0.24 4.31 -3.19
C ILE A 43 0.47 5.12 -1.92
N SER A 44 -0.59 5.71 -1.38
CA SER A 44 -0.53 6.40 -0.08
C SER A 44 -0.64 5.37 1.05
N VAL A 45 0.20 5.51 2.07
CA VAL A 45 0.29 4.60 3.22
C VAL A 45 0.27 5.43 4.50
N ALA A 46 -0.46 4.97 5.52
CA ALA A 46 -0.49 5.65 6.81
C ALA A 46 0.84 5.48 7.57
N GLU A 47 1.36 6.56 8.15
CA GLU A 47 2.44 6.49 9.15
C GLU A 47 2.02 5.66 10.35
N GLY A 48 2.94 4.87 10.91
CA GLY A 48 2.65 3.91 11.98
C GLY A 48 2.10 2.57 11.48
N SER A 49 1.85 2.40 10.18
CA SER A 49 1.27 1.16 9.68
C SER A 49 2.22 -0.05 9.75
N PHE A 50 1.62 -1.22 9.98
CA PHE A 50 2.29 -2.52 9.89
C PHE A 50 1.59 -3.44 8.88
N HIS A 51 2.29 -3.74 7.79
CA HIS A 51 1.73 -4.53 6.69
C HIS A 51 2.53 -5.80 6.36
N GLY A 52 3.60 -6.06 7.10
CA GLY A 52 4.48 -7.21 6.90
C GLY A 52 5.96 -6.85 6.82
N ARG A 53 6.77 -7.83 6.41
CA ARG A 53 8.25 -7.80 6.52
C ARG A 53 8.98 -8.01 5.18
N THR A 54 8.28 -8.03 4.04
CA THR A 54 8.95 -8.05 2.73
C THR A 54 9.59 -6.70 2.44
N ILE A 55 10.61 -6.65 1.57
CA ILE A 55 11.34 -5.42 1.23
C ILE A 55 10.41 -4.28 0.76
N PRO A 56 9.43 -4.48 -0.14
CA PRO A 56 8.52 -3.42 -0.54
C PRO A 56 7.71 -2.89 0.65
N VAL A 57 7.14 -3.80 1.45
CA VAL A 57 6.22 -3.49 2.53
C VAL A 57 6.92 -2.83 3.72
N VAL A 58 8.06 -3.37 4.17
CA VAL A 58 8.87 -2.73 5.21
C VAL A 58 9.41 -1.40 4.70
N GLY A 59 9.62 -1.30 3.38
CA GLY A 59 9.93 -0.07 2.63
C GLY A 59 8.83 0.99 2.63
N CYS A 60 7.65 0.73 3.20
CA CYS A 60 6.60 1.72 3.47
C CYS A 60 6.45 2.09 4.96
N SER A 61 7.02 1.32 5.89
CA SER A 61 6.93 1.58 7.34
C SER A 61 7.52 2.95 7.71
N SER A 62 7.07 3.53 8.82
CA SER A 62 7.72 4.69 9.46
C SER A 62 8.59 4.30 10.67
N ASP A 63 8.64 3.01 11.03
CA ASP A 63 9.50 2.52 12.12
C ASP A 63 10.97 2.39 11.64
N PRO A 64 11.91 3.17 12.22
CA PRO A 64 13.32 3.08 11.87
C PRO A 64 13.94 1.72 12.21
N VAL A 65 13.46 1.03 13.24
CA VAL A 65 13.97 -0.29 13.65
C VAL A 65 13.59 -1.34 12.62
N ALA A 66 12.34 -1.35 12.16
CA ALA A 66 11.88 -2.27 11.12
C ALA A 66 12.64 -2.10 9.78
N ARG A 67 13.15 -0.90 9.47
CA ARG A 67 13.71 -0.57 8.15
C ARG A 67 15.23 -0.58 8.03
N ARG A 68 15.94 -0.31 9.13
CA ARG A 68 17.37 -0.04 9.09
C ARG A 68 18.15 -1.21 8.48
N GLY A 69 18.91 -0.93 7.42
CA GLY A 69 19.82 -1.90 6.79
C GLY A 69 19.21 -2.74 5.65
N PHE A 70 17.97 -2.49 5.25
CA PHE A 70 17.28 -3.27 4.20
C PHE A 70 17.10 -2.54 2.86
N GLY A 71 17.68 -1.34 2.72
CA GLY A 71 17.61 -0.56 1.48
C GLY A 71 18.44 -1.18 0.34
N PRO A 72 18.22 -0.75 -0.93
CA PRO A 72 17.25 0.27 -1.35
C PRO A 72 15.80 -0.24 -1.35
N PHE A 73 14.86 0.65 -1.05
CA PHE A 73 13.43 0.31 -0.99
C PHE A 73 12.73 0.49 -2.33
N THR A 74 11.61 -0.22 -2.49
CA THR A 74 10.76 -0.10 -3.68
C THR A 74 10.12 1.30 -3.72
N PRO A 75 10.27 2.06 -4.81
CA PRO A 75 9.67 3.38 -4.94
C PRO A 75 8.14 3.30 -5.13
N GLY A 76 7.48 4.47 -5.14
CA GLY A 76 6.05 4.60 -5.42
C GLY A 76 5.15 4.45 -4.20
N PHE A 77 5.67 4.69 -2.99
CA PHE A 77 4.89 4.83 -1.77
C PHE A 77 4.99 6.26 -1.23
N ARG A 78 3.90 6.78 -0.69
CA ARG A 78 3.82 8.11 -0.07
C ARG A 78 3.27 7.95 1.36
N SER A 79 4.01 8.43 2.35
CA SER A 79 3.51 8.41 3.74
C SER A 79 2.59 9.60 4.00
N VAL A 80 1.53 9.35 4.76
CA VAL A 80 0.58 10.35 5.27
C VAL A 80 0.34 10.08 6.76
N PRO A 81 0.25 11.10 7.63
CA PRO A 81 -0.10 10.90 9.04
C PRO A 81 -1.41 10.12 9.21
N TYR A 82 -1.43 9.15 10.13
CA TYR A 82 -2.65 8.40 10.41
C TYR A 82 -3.73 9.31 11.02
N GLY A 83 -4.97 9.17 10.54
CA GLY A 83 -6.09 10.01 10.96
C GLY A 83 -6.15 11.41 10.31
N ASP A 84 -5.19 11.77 9.46
CA ASP A 84 -5.19 13.05 8.74
C ASP A 84 -5.89 12.92 7.38
N ALA A 85 -7.21 13.15 7.37
CA ALA A 85 -8.00 13.10 6.14
C ALA A 85 -7.60 14.18 5.12
N ALA A 86 -7.21 15.38 5.58
CA ALA A 86 -6.81 16.47 4.70
C ALA A 86 -5.43 16.20 4.08
N GLY A 87 -4.50 15.66 4.86
CA GLY A 87 -3.22 15.19 4.37
C GLY A 87 -3.37 14.05 3.35
N LEU A 88 -4.31 13.13 3.58
CA LEU A 88 -4.60 12.06 2.63
C LEU A 88 -5.17 12.61 1.31
N GLU A 89 -6.12 13.54 1.38
CA GLU A 89 -6.69 14.21 0.20
C GLU A 89 -5.59 14.91 -0.61
N ALA A 90 -4.70 15.66 0.05
CA ALA A 90 -3.61 16.37 -0.60
C ALA A 90 -2.56 15.43 -1.24
N ALA A 91 -2.41 14.20 -0.73
CA ALA A 91 -1.47 13.22 -1.26
C ALA A 91 -1.99 12.48 -2.51
N ILE A 92 -3.30 12.53 -2.78
CA ILE A 92 -3.94 11.88 -3.93
C ILE A 92 -3.75 12.75 -5.18
N ASP A 93 -3.17 12.16 -6.23
CA ASP A 93 -2.98 12.79 -7.53
C ASP A 93 -3.45 11.89 -8.69
N GLU A 94 -3.21 12.34 -9.93
CA GLU A 94 -3.58 11.59 -11.13
C GLU A 94 -2.89 10.21 -11.22
N ASN A 95 -1.76 10.03 -10.54
CA ASN A 95 -0.97 8.80 -10.54
C ASN A 95 -1.25 7.88 -9.32
N THR A 96 -2.09 8.30 -8.36
CA THR A 96 -2.42 7.48 -7.19
C THR A 96 -3.30 6.28 -7.56
N VAL A 97 -2.87 5.07 -7.20
CA VAL A 97 -3.58 3.82 -7.55
C VAL A 97 -4.25 3.14 -6.37
N ALA A 98 -3.86 3.49 -5.14
CA ALA A 98 -4.47 2.98 -3.92
C ALA A 98 -4.12 3.83 -2.69
N VAL A 99 -4.93 3.66 -1.65
CA VAL A 99 -4.60 3.99 -0.26
C VAL A 99 -4.53 2.67 0.52
N LEU A 100 -3.41 2.43 1.18
CA LEU A 100 -3.19 1.26 2.03
C LEU A 100 -3.25 1.71 3.50
N ILE A 101 -4.32 1.31 4.20
CA ILE A 101 -4.64 1.79 5.54
C ILE A 101 -5.26 0.68 6.40
N GLU A 102 -4.97 0.73 7.70
CA GLU A 102 -5.61 -0.11 8.71
C GLU A 102 -6.82 0.64 9.31
N PRO A 103 -7.98 -0.02 9.46
CA PRO A 103 -9.14 0.61 10.11
C PRO A 103 -8.83 1.09 11.54
N ILE A 104 -7.99 0.34 12.26
CA ILE A 104 -7.40 0.66 13.57
C ILE A 104 -5.97 0.13 13.50
N GLN A 105 -4.97 0.97 13.79
CA GLN A 105 -3.56 0.54 13.81
C GLN A 105 -3.29 -0.40 14.99
N GLY A 106 -2.67 -1.53 14.70
CA GLY A 106 -2.44 -2.59 15.69
C GLY A 106 -1.09 -2.54 16.41
N GLU A 107 -0.06 -1.95 15.79
CA GLU A 107 1.31 -1.85 16.31
C GLU A 107 1.74 -0.38 16.41
#